data_AF-A0A1I8ADJ2-F1
#
_entry.id   AF-A0A1I8ADJ2-F1
#
_cell.length_a   1.000
_cell.length_b   1.000
_cell.length_c   1.000
_cell.angle_alpha   90.00
_cell.angle_beta   90.00
_cell.angle_gamma   90.00
#
_symmetry.space_group_name_H-M   'P 1'
#
loop_
_entity.id
_entity.type
_entity.pdbx_description
1 polymer ?
#
loop_
_entity_poly.entity_id
_entity_poly.type
_entity_poly.pdbx_seq_one_letter_code
_entity_poly.pdbx_strand_id
1 'polypeptide(L)'
;MDRIPLDLVGRVVNMLLYNDYYKVDFTAMDLRERHVSAFSRLSRPWPQFVTSLQDCHLYVCGNMYSIHTMDNDHPNYHVILWRSEVDILTWNRSRHVVAGVSFGGRPYCECYPTCSRPLSPVVFRKLRNILRRNQRPISTVYCSGDPEELEANMDQLLPSIHGIGQLEVASNLKNYVPRLLEIPVNYFDLSRFYKKDASLVDHMVEAMKKGLLRGWQSRYTTFAPYYDQEKMLSSVMDLHSVHPPKYFWYDRSKLSSDI
;
A
#
# COMPACT_ATOMS: atom_id res chain seq x y z
N MET A 1 28.17 13.78 18.50
CA MET A 1 26.87 13.90 17.82
C MET A 1 26.57 12.57 17.16
N ASP A 2 25.59 11.86 17.69
CA ASP A 2 25.13 10.59 17.10
C ASP A 2 24.50 10.88 15.74
N ARG A 3 25.08 10.30 14.68
CA ARG A 3 24.55 10.45 13.32
C ARG A 3 23.24 9.68 13.25
N ILE A 4 22.13 10.40 13.06
CA ILE A 4 20.83 9.78 12.78
C ILE A 4 21.01 8.90 11.52
N PRO A 5 20.73 7.59 11.59
CA PRO A 5 21.00 6.72 10.46
C PRO A 5 20.08 7.08 9.30
N LEU A 6 20.66 7.19 8.10
CA LEU A 6 20.00 7.74 6.90
C LEU A 6 18.77 6.92 6.48
N ASP A 7 18.71 5.64 6.85
CA ASP A 7 17.57 4.77 6.64
C ASP A 7 16.36 5.18 7.49
N LEU A 8 16.57 5.60 8.74
CA LEU A 8 15.53 6.13 9.62
C LEU A 8 14.98 7.44 9.07
N VAL A 9 15.85 8.35 8.64
CA VAL A 9 15.41 9.63 8.04
C VAL A 9 14.67 9.37 6.72
N GLY A 10 15.17 8.46 5.87
CA GLY A 10 14.50 8.06 4.63
C GLY A 10 13.11 7.49 4.88
N ARG A 11 12.92 6.67 5.92
CA ARG A 11 11.60 6.14 6.32
C ARG A 11 10.65 7.24 6.76
N VAL A 12 11.10 8.17 7.59
CA VAL A 12 10.28 9.31 8.06
C VAL A 12 9.90 10.23 6.90
N VAL A 13 10.86 10.55 6.04
CA VAL A 13 10.63 11.37 4.83
C VAL A 13 9.65 10.68 3.88
N ASN A 14 9.82 9.39 3.60
CA ASN A 14 8.87 8.65 2.76
C ASN A 14 7.47 8.61 3.36
N MET A 15 7.32 8.51 4.69
CA MET A 15 6.02 8.62 5.38
C MET A 15 5.40 10.01 5.29
N LEU A 16 6.21 11.07 5.31
CA LEU A 16 5.74 12.44 5.20
C LEU A 16 5.36 12.80 3.77
N LEU A 17 6.09 12.29 2.77
CA LEU A 17 5.85 12.61 1.36
C LEU A 17 4.72 11.80 0.76
N TYR A 18 4.41 10.63 1.32
CA TYR A 18 3.15 9.96 1.04
C TYR A 18 1.93 10.80 1.46
N ASN A 19 2.06 11.74 2.42
CA ASN A 19 1.01 12.73 2.68
C ASN A 19 0.89 13.78 1.57
N ASP A 20 1.98 14.08 0.86
CA ASP A 20 1.99 15.02 -0.26
C ASP A 20 1.43 14.38 -1.56
N TYR A 21 1.63 13.08 -1.73
CA TYR A 21 1.18 12.29 -2.89
C TYR A 21 -0.34 12.36 -3.15
N TYR A 22 -1.16 12.44 -2.10
CA TYR A 22 -2.63 12.51 -2.20
C TYR A 22 -3.19 13.92 -2.06
N LYS A 23 -2.33 14.96 -2.02
CA LYS A 23 -2.80 16.36 -2.05
C LYS A 23 -3.26 16.80 -3.43
N VAL A 24 -2.89 16.05 -4.47
CA VAL A 24 -3.13 16.40 -5.87
C VAL A 24 -4.31 15.56 -6.38
N ASP A 25 -5.24 16.20 -7.10
CA ASP A 25 -6.39 15.53 -7.71
C ASP A 25 -5.90 14.41 -8.64
N PHE A 26 -6.35 13.16 -8.41
CA PHE A 26 -5.95 11.97 -9.19
C PHE A 26 -6.09 12.15 -10.70
N THR A 27 -7.02 13.01 -11.12
CA THR A 27 -7.31 13.29 -12.53
C THR A 27 -6.33 14.27 -13.19
N ALA A 28 -5.55 15.03 -12.43
CA ALA A 28 -4.88 16.24 -12.92
C ALA A 28 -3.34 16.12 -13.09
N MET A 29 -2.70 15.04 -12.64
CA MET A 29 -1.23 14.98 -12.62
C MET A 29 -0.69 13.55 -12.70
N ASP A 30 0.40 13.35 -13.44
CA ASP A 30 1.18 12.11 -13.43
C ASP A 30 1.65 11.80 -11.98
N LEU A 31 1.44 10.57 -11.53
CA LEU A 31 1.74 10.10 -10.18
C LEU A 31 3.25 10.17 -9.88
N ARG A 32 4.11 10.04 -10.91
CA ARG A 32 5.55 10.26 -10.79
C ARG A 32 5.88 11.72 -10.49
N GLU A 33 5.22 12.67 -11.16
CA GLU A 33 5.39 14.10 -10.92
C GLU A 33 4.99 14.49 -9.49
N ARG A 34 4.02 13.81 -8.89
CA ARG A 34 3.59 14.06 -7.50
C ARG A 34 4.64 13.64 -6.47
N HIS A 35 5.19 12.44 -6.62
CA HIS A 35 6.31 12.00 -5.77
C HIS A 35 7.49 12.95 -5.98
N VAL A 36 7.92 13.17 -7.22
CA VAL A 36 9.05 14.05 -7.55
C VAL A 36 8.83 15.48 -7.02
N SER A 37 7.63 16.04 -7.10
CA SER A 37 7.28 17.36 -6.56
C SER A 37 7.45 17.43 -5.05
N ALA A 38 6.95 16.42 -4.33
CA ALA A 38 7.10 16.35 -2.87
C ALA A 38 8.60 16.27 -2.48
N PHE A 39 9.39 15.43 -3.17
CA PHE A 39 10.83 15.31 -2.92
C PHE A 39 11.63 16.54 -3.36
N SER A 40 11.20 17.26 -4.41
CA SER A 40 11.89 18.46 -4.91
C SER A 40 11.88 19.62 -3.90
N ARG A 41 10.94 19.61 -2.96
CA ARG A 41 10.84 20.58 -1.86
C ARG A 41 11.86 20.34 -0.76
N LEU A 42 12.51 19.18 -0.76
CA LEU A 42 13.55 18.85 0.21
C LEU A 42 14.91 19.33 -0.31
N SER A 43 15.70 19.92 0.58
CA SER A 43 17.08 20.31 0.28
C SER A 43 17.94 19.10 -0.12
N ARG A 44 19.10 19.29 -0.73
CA ARG A 44 20.01 18.17 -1.00
C ARG A 44 20.36 17.42 0.31
N PRO A 45 20.52 16.08 0.27
CA PRO A 45 20.63 15.20 -0.91
C PRO A 45 19.35 14.44 -1.27
N TRP A 46 18.21 14.76 -0.68
CA TRP A 46 17.01 13.92 -0.67
C TRP A 46 16.42 13.55 -2.05
N PRO A 47 16.38 14.46 -3.05
CA PRO A 47 15.92 14.09 -4.40
C PRO A 47 16.75 12.96 -5.03
N GLN A 48 18.06 12.91 -4.74
CA GLN A 48 18.99 11.92 -5.33
C GLN A 48 18.83 10.52 -4.74
N PHE A 49 18.39 10.42 -3.47
CA PHE A 49 18.18 9.14 -2.79
C PHE A 49 16.93 8.40 -3.26
N VAL A 50 15.98 9.12 -3.85
CA VAL A 50 14.64 8.59 -4.12
C VAL A 50 14.48 8.19 -5.58
N THR A 51 15.18 8.87 -6.49
CA THR A 51 15.14 8.51 -7.92
C THR A 51 16.10 7.37 -8.28
N SER A 52 16.94 6.90 -7.36
CA SER A 52 17.96 5.88 -7.66
C SER A 52 17.52 4.43 -7.41
N LEU A 53 16.46 4.21 -6.64
CA LEU A 53 15.98 2.87 -6.31
C LEU A 53 14.98 2.39 -7.36
N GLN A 54 15.22 1.20 -7.86
CA GLN A 54 14.29 0.46 -8.70
C GLN A 54 13.16 -0.08 -7.82
N ASP A 55 11.93 0.31 -8.15
CA ASP A 55 10.74 -0.24 -7.51
C ASP A 55 10.54 -1.68 -7.99
N CYS A 56 10.29 -2.56 -7.02
CA CYS A 56 10.05 -3.97 -7.23
C CYS A 56 8.73 -4.40 -6.60
N HIS A 57 8.11 -5.44 -7.14
CA HIS A 57 6.92 -6.06 -6.62
C HIS A 57 7.16 -7.52 -6.27
N LEU A 58 6.74 -7.90 -5.07
CA LEU A 58 6.88 -9.26 -4.55
C LEU A 58 5.54 -9.99 -4.65
N TYR A 59 5.54 -11.12 -5.33
CA TYR A 59 4.43 -12.05 -5.36
C TYR A 59 4.71 -13.24 -4.47
N VAL A 60 3.73 -13.63 -3.67
CA VAL A 60 3.77 -14.84 -2.85
C VAL A 60 2.43 -15.55 -3.02
N CYS A 61 2.40 -16.70 -3.67
CA CYS A 61 1.18 -17.45 -3.96
C CYS A 61 1.41 -18.93 -3.63
N GLY A 62 0.67 -19.46 -2.66
CA GLY A 62 0.87 -20.82 -2.18
C GLY A 62 2.31 -21.06 -1.73
N ASN A 63 2.93 -22.06 -2.32
CA ASN A 63 4.34 -22.42 -2.10
C ASN A 63 5.30 -21.79 -3.13
N MET A 64 4.90 -20.72 -3.83
CA MET A 64 5.72 -20.05 -4.83
C MET A 64 5.87 -18.56 -4.54
N TYR A 65 6.97 -17.99 -5.05
CA TYR A 65 7.20 -16.56 -5.05
C TYR A 65 7.85 -16.09 -6.35
N SER A 66 7.78 -14.79 -6.60
CA SER A 66 8.58 -14.12 -7.62
C SER A 66 8.75 -12.64 -7.27
N ILE A 67 9.83 -12.01 -7.73
CA ILE A 67 10.08 -10.58 -7.54
C ILE A 67 10.31 -9.97 -8.90
N HIS A 68 9.66 -8.83 -9.19
CA HIS A 68 9.75 -8.18 -10.50
C HIS A 68 10.06 -6.71 -10.37
N THR A 69 10.83 -6.16 -11.29
CA THR A 69 10.94 -4.69 -11.44
C THR A 69 9.64 -4.13 -12.00
N MET A 70 9.19 -3.02 -11.44
CA MET A 70 8.02 -2.28 -11.89
C MET A 70 8.46 -1.28 -12.96
N ASP A 71 7.69 -1.20 -14.05
CA ASP A 71 7.82 -0.09 -14.99
C ASP A 71 7.09 1.14 -14.44
N ASN A 72 7.84 2.19 -14.15
CA ASN A 72 7.28 3.44 -13.63
C ASN A 72 6.80 4.37 -14.76
N ASP A 73 6.98 3.99 -16.04
CA ASP A 73 6.61 4.80 -17.20
C ASP A 73 5.13 4.62 -17.61
N HIS A 74 4.37 3.73 -16.96
CA HIS A 74 2.98 3.48 -17.32
C HIS A 74 2.00 4.39 -16.53
N PRO A 75 1.19 5.23 -17.20
CA PRO A 75 0.34 6.24 -16.54
C PRO A 75 -0.81 5.65 -15.71
N ASN A 76 -1.14 4.37 -15.92
CA ASN A 76 -2.18 3.67 -15.18
C ASN A 76 -1.56 2.64 -14.23
N TYR A 77 -1.49 2.96 -12.94
CA TYR A 77 -0.98 2.09 -11.86
C TYR A 77 -1.78 0.79 -11.66
N HIS A 78 -2.94 0.66 -12.30
CA HIS A 78 -3.73 -0.59 -12.27
C HIS A 78 -3.24 -1.61 -13.28
N VAL A 79 -2.49 -1.18 -14.29
CA VAL A 79 -1.83 -2.05 -15.26
C VAL A 79 -0.35 -1.96 -14.96
N ILE A 80 0.07 -2.73 -13.96
CA ILE A 80 1.46 -2.77 -13.62
C ILE A 80 2.16 -3.64 -14.67
N LEU A 81 3.00 -3.02 -15.49
CA LEU A 81 3.84 -3.71 -16.45
C LEU A 81 5.14 -4.13 -15.76
N TRP A 82 5.44 -5.41 -15.81
CA TRP A 82 6.61 -6.01 -15.18
C TRP A 82 7.68 -6.23 -16.23
N ARG A 83 8.86 -5.63 -16.04
CA ARG A 83 9.92 -5.74 -17.06
C ARG A 83 10.78 -6.98 -16.87
N SER A 84 11.18 -7.29 -15.64
CA SER A 84 12.20 -8.33 -15.40
C SER A 84 12.09 -8.96 -14.02
N GLU A 85 12.32 -10.28 -13.96
CA GLU A 85 12.50 -11.02 -12.70
C GLU A 85 13.76 -10.50 -11.98
N VAL A 86 13.68 -10.35 -10.66
CA VAL A 86 14.79 -10.04 -9.77
C VAL A 86 15.09 -11.27 -8.93
N ASP A 87 16.27 -11.84 -9.08
CA ASP A 87 16.70 -12.96 -8.23
C ASP A 87 16.94 -12.44 -6.79
N ILE A 88 16.27 -13.09 -5.82
CA ILE A 88 16.43 -12.82 -4.39
C ILE A 88 17.88 -12.91 -3.91
N LEU A 89 18.72 -13.75 -4.56
CA LEU A 89 20.13 -13.89 -4.23
C LEU A 89 20.95 -12.66 -4.65
N THR A 90 20.47 -11.94 -5.66
CA THR A 90 21.09 -10.71 -6.17
C THR A 90 20.48 -9.44 -5.58
N TRP A 91 19.53 -9.57 -4.64
CA TRP A 91 18.83 -8.44 -4.04
C TRP A 91 19.81 -7.48 -3.35
N ASN A 92 19.95 -6.29 -3.93
CA ASN A 92 20.71 -5.19 -3.34
C ASN A 92 19.79 -4.08 -2.83
N ARG A 93 19.78 -3.86 -1.51
CA ARG A 93 18.99 -2.79 -0.86
C ARG A 93 19.35 -1.37 -1.27
N SER A 94 20.54 -1.14 -1.85
CA SER A 94 20.94 0.17 -2.36
C SER A 94 20.47 0.41 -3.79
N ARG A 95 19.89 -0.61 -4.45
CA ARG A 95 19.39 -0.56 -5.82
C ARG A 95 17.91 -0.87 -5.93
N HIS A 96 17.37 -1.68 -5.02
CA HIS A 96 15.99 -2.15 -5.08
C HIS A 96 15.21 -1.80 -3.82
N VAL A 97 13.91 -1.58 -4.00
CA VAL A 97 12.94 -1.41 -2.92
C VAL A 97 11.67 -2.15 -3.29
N VAL A 98 11.01 -2.77 -2.30
CA VAL A 98 9.70 -3.40 -2.51
C VAL A 98 8.66 -2.29 -2.43
N ALA A 99 8.04 -1.94 -3.56
CA ALA A 99 6.97 -0.95 -3.63
C ALA A 99 5.59 -1.63 -3.57
N GLY A 100 5.50 -2.91 -3.92
CA GLY A 100 4.26 -3.67 -3.88
C GLY A 100 4.43 -5.11 -3.40
N VAL A 101 3.42 -5.63 -2.71
CA VAL A 101 3.32 -7.05 -2.34
C VAL A 101 1.93 -7.56 -2.70
N SER A 102 1.87 -8.72 -3.34
CA SER A 102 0.64 -9.47 -3.60
C SER A 102 0.71 -10.83 -2.95
N PHE A 103 -0.36 -11.22 -2.26
CA PHE A 103 -0.48 -12.55 -1.70
C PHE A 103 -1.55 -13.36 -2.43
N GLY A 104 -1.12 -14.24 -3.31
CA GLY A 104 -2.01 -14.95 -4.23
C GLY A 104 -2.13 -14.26 -5.58
N GLY A 105 -2.78 -14.94 -6.51
CA GLY A 105 -2.89 -14.57 -7.90
C GLY A 105 -1.62 -14.96 -8.66
N ARG A 106 -1.77 -15.21 -9.96
CA ARG A 106 -0.62 -15.39 -10.84
C ARG A 106 -0.06 -14.01 -11.20
N PRO A 107 1.26 -13.79 -11.16
CA PRO A 107 1.84 -12.57 -11.70
C PRO A 107 1.53 -12.52 -13.19
N TYR A 108 0.95 -11.42 -13.66
CA TYR A 108 0.77 -11.16 -15.08
C TYR A 108 2.08 -10.63 -15.69
N CYS A 109 3.18 -11.40 -15.66
CA CYS A 109 4.46 -11.01 -16.28
C CYS A 109 4.77 -11.81 -17.56
N GLU A 110 5.54 -11.20 -18.46
CA GLU A 110 6.06 -11.86 -19.68
C GLU A 110 6.99 -13.04 -19.36
N CYS A 111 7.62 -12.99 -18.19
CA CYS A 111 8.48 -14.04 -17.65
C CYS A 111 7.74 -15.25 -17.07
N TYR A 112 6.40 -15.26 -17.07
CA TYR A 112 5.65 -16.40 -16.56
C TYR A 112 5.69 -17.56 -17.56
N PRO A 113 5.87 -18.83 -17.13
CA PRO A 113 5.95 -19.30 -15.74
C PRO A 113 7.36 -19.37 -15.14
N THR A 114 8.42 -19.08 -15.90
CA THR A 114 9.81 -19.37 -15.52
C THR A 114 10.30 -18.57 -14.31
N CYS A 115 9.68 -17.42 -14.03
CA CYS A 115 9.96 -16.61 -12.85
C CYS A 115 9.37 -17.15 -11.53
N SER A 116 8.50 -18.16 -11.58
CA SER A 116 7.88 -18.73 -10.37
C SER A 116 8.88 -19.65 -9.68
N ARG A 117 9.29 -19.27 -8.47
CA ARG A 117 10.30 -20.00 -7.70
C ARG A 117 9.66 -20.65 -6.47
N PRO A 118 10.13 -21.83 -6.04
CA PRO A 118 9.62 -22.46 -4.84
C PRO A 118 9.96 -21.65 -3.59
N LEU A 119 8.98 -21.52 -2.70
CA LEU A 119 9.07 -20.77 -1.46
C LEU A 119 9.47 -21.71 -0.32
N SER A 120 10.78 -21.83 -0.09
CA SER A 120 11.34 -22.60 1.02
C SER A 120 11.45 -21.77 2.31
N PRO A 121 11.63 -22.40 3.49
CA PRO A 121 11.85 -21.66 4.75
C PRO A 121 13.04 -20.68 4.72
N VAL A 122 14.08 -21.02 3.95
CA VAL A 122 15.25 -20.15 3.73
C VAL A 122 14.86 -18.92 2.91
N VAL A 123 14.07 -19.10 1.86
CA VAL A 123 13.55 -18.01 1.03
C VAL A 123 12.64 -17.11 1.86
N PHE A 124 11.71 -17.66 2.65
CA PHE A 124 10.87 -16.87 3.57
C PHE A 124 11.70 -15.99 4.50
N ARG A 125 12.78 -16.53 5.08
CA ARG A 125 13.68 -15.75 5.94
C ARG A 125 14.33 -14.59 5.18
N LYS A 126 14.74 -14.81 3.93
CA LYS A 126 15.29 -13.75 3.07
C LYS A 126 14.25 -12.69 2.73
N LEU A 127 13.03 -13.09 2.34
CA LEU A 127 11.93 -12.16 2.06
C LEU A 127 11.60 -11.30 3.29
N ARG A 128 11.49 -11.90 4.48
CA ARG A 128 11.28 -11.15 5.73
C ARG A 128 12.39 -10.12 5.96
N ASN A 129 13.65 -10.49 5.73
CA ASN A 129 14.77 -9.56 5.87
C ASN A 129 14.73 -8.41 4.86
N ILE A 130 14.27 -8.67 3.63
CA ILE A 130 14.04 -7.65 2.61
C ILE A 130 12.95 -6.68 3.09
N LEU A 131 11.79 -7.20 3.51
CA LEU A 131 10.65 -6.41 3.95
C LEU A 131 10.97 -5.57 5.21
N ARG A 132 11.62 -6.14 6.23
CA ARG A 132 12.04 -5.40 7.45
C ARG A 132 12.98 -4.24 7.15
N ARG A 133 13.81 -4.40 6.12
CA ARG A 133 14.80 -3.40 5.70
C ARG A 133 14.30 -2.55 4.54
N ASN A 134 13.03 -2.69 4.17
CA ASN A 134 12.45 -1.91 3.11
C ASN A 134 12.45 -0.43 3.52
N GLN A 135 12.76 0.43 2.54
CA GLN A 135 12.95 1.86 2.79
C GLN A 135 11.66 2.66 2.58
N ARG A 136 10.63 2.05 1.97
CA ARG A 136 9.37 2.68 1.60
C ARG A 136 8.17 1.93 2.19
N PRO A 137 7.04 2.63 2.41
CA PRO A 137 5.76 1.97 2.58
C PRO A 137 5.45 1.08 1.37
N ILE A 138 4.84 -0.08 1.63
CA ILE A 138 4.49 -1.05 0.59
C ILE A 138 3.03 -0.86 0.21
N SER A 139 2.71 -0.92 -1.07
CA SER A 139 1.32 -1.04 -1.51
C SER A 139 0.94 -2.52 -1.50
N THR A 140 -0.03 -2.91 -0.69
CA THR A 140 -0.54 -4.28 -0.73
C THR A 140 -1.60 -4.31 -1.81
N VAL A 141 -1.27 -4.97 -2.92
CA VAL A 141 -2.13 -5.03 -4.08
C VAL A 141 -2.52 -6.49 -4.20
N TYR A 142 -3.79 -6.79 -3.99
CA TYR A 142 -4.41 -8.00 -4.49
C TYR A 142 -4.03 -9.30 -3.77
N CYS A 143 -5.08 -9.96 -3.27
CA CYS A 143 -4.96 -11.27 -2.70
C CYS A 143 -6.07 -12.19 -3.23
N SER A 144 -5.74 -13.11 -4.13
CA SER A 144 -6.68 -14.12 -4.65
C SER A 144 -6.02 -15.49 -4.58
N GLY A 145 -6.60 -16.44 -3.88
CA GLY A 145 -5.99 -17.76 -3.75
C GLY A 145 -6.73 -18.60 -2.71
N ASP A 146 -6.17 -19.77 -2.42
CA ASP A 146 -6.61 -20.58 -1.28
C ASP A 146 -6.43 -19.78 0.02
N PRO A 147 -7.50 -19.53 0.80
CA PRO A 147 -7.43 -18.79 2.05
C PRO A 147 -6.39 -19.34 3.04
N GLU A 148 -6.23 -20.66 3.14
CA GLU A 148 -5.34 -21.27 4.13
C GLU A 148 -3.86 -21.00 3.81
N GLU A 149 -3.46 -21.20 2.55
CA GLU A 149 -2.10 -20.92 2.11
C GLU A 149 -1.77 -19.43 2.17
N LEU A 150 -2.77 -18.60 1.86
CA LEU A 150 -2.67 -17.16 1.94
C LEU A 150 -2.43 -16.70 3.39
N GLU A 151 -3.20 -17.23 4.34
CA GLU A 151 -3.07 -16.91 5.75
C GLU A 151 -1.68 -17.26 6.28
N ALA A 152 -1.20 -18.48 5.99
CA ALA A 152 0.12 -18.92 6.42
C ALA A 152 1.26 -18.03 5.87
N ASN A 153 1.11 -17.54 4.62
CA ASN A 153 2.05 -16.61 4.01
C ASN A 153 2.00 -15.22 4.66
N MET A 154 0.80 -14.70 4.90
CA MET A 154 0.57 -13.41 5.54
C MET A 154 1.10 -13.41 6.98
N ASP A 155 0.84 -14.44 7.76
CA ASP A 155 1.32 -14.59 9.14
C ASP A 155 2.84 -14.49 9.24
N GLN A 156 3.54 -15.04 8.26
CA GLN A 156 5.00 -15.01 8.24
C GLN A 156 5.55 -13.66 7.75
N LEU A 157 4.93 -13.03 6.75
CA LEU A 157 5.50 -11.85 6.08
C LEU A 157 5.00 -10.52 6.63
N LEU A 158 3.72 -10.41 7.03
CA LEU A 158 3.14 -9.17 7.54
C LEU A 158 3.90 -8.56 8.72
N PRO A 159 4.39 -9.32 9.72
CA PRO A 159 5.17 -8.75 10.82
C PRO A 159 6.49 -8.09 10.38
N SER A 160 6.90 -8.31 9.13
CA SER A 160 8.09 -7.71 8.54
C SER A 160 7.80 -6.43 7.75
N ILE A 161 6.54 -6.03 7.62
CA ILE A 161 6.11 -4.81 6.92
C ILE A 161 5.90 -3.71 7.95
N HIS A 162 6.64 -2.60 7.82
CA HIS A 162 6.60 -1.50 8.78
C HIS A 162 5.55 -0.43 8.46
N GLY A 163 4.99 -0.44 7.25
CA GLY A 163 3.98 0.51 6.83
C GLY A 163 3.44 0.18 5.45
N ILE A 164 2.16 0.45 5.28
CA ILE A 164 1.41 0.21 4.06
C ILE A 164 1.06 1.57 3.46
N GLY A 165 1.50 1.79 2.23
CA GLY A 165 1.16 3.00 1.48
C GLY A 165 -0.31 2.97 1.06
N GLN A 166 -0.65 2.00 0.23
CA GLN A 166 -2.01 1.74 -0.20
C GLN A 166 -2.38 0.30 0.18
N LEU A 167 -3.48 0.16 0.92
CA LEU A 167 -4.08 -1.10 1.28
C LEU A 167 -5.22 -1.39 0.30
N GLU A 168 -5.07 -2.37 -0.60
CA GLU A 168 -6.17 -2.91 -1.40
C GLU A 168 -6.42 -4.35 -0.97
N VAL A 169 -7.60 -4.63 -0.42
CA VAL A 169 -7.98 -5.96 0.08
C VAL A 169 -9.12 -6.50 -0.78
N ALA A 170 -8.97 -7.73 -1.26
CA ALA A 170 -10.04 -8.41 -1.99
C ALA A 170 -11.21 -8.77 -1.04
N SER A 171 -12.44 -8.80 -1.55
CA SER A 171 -13.65 -9.00 -0.74
C SER A 171 -13.64 -10.31 0.06
N ASN A 172 -13.04 -11.37 -0.48
CA ASN A 172 -12.89 -12.67 0.18
C ASN A 172 -11.93 -12.65 1.37
N LEU A 173 -11.23 -11.54 1.62
CA LEU A 173 -10.20 -11.40 2.66
C LEU A 173 -10.50 -10.29 3.65
N LYS A 174 -11.76 -9.87 3.69
CA LYS A 174 -12.28 -8.90 4.66
C LYS A 174 -11.92 -9.25 6.11
N ASN A 175 -11.87 -10.54 6.45
CA ASN A 175 -11.55 -11.01 7.80
C ASN A 175 -10.10 -10.68 8.23
N TYR A 176 -9.20 -10.37 7.29
CA TYR A 176 -7.82 -9.98 7.57
C TYR A 176 -7.63 -8.47 7.72
N VAL A 177 -8.63 -7.66 7.34
CA VAL A 177 -8.54 -6.21 7.45
C VAL A 177 -8.21 -5.74 8.87
N PRO A 178 -8.81 -6.27 9.96
CA PRO A 178 -8.50 -5.82 11.31
C PRO A 178 -7.00 -5.93 11.62
N ARG A 179 -6.40 -7.08 11.25
CA ARG A 179 -4.97 -7.35 11.42
C ARG A 179 -4.09 -6.45 10.55
N LEU A 180 -4.52 -6.18 9.31
CA LEU A 180 -3.80 -5.28 8.40
C LEU A 180 -3.82 -3.83 8.89
N LEU A 181 -4.90 -3.42 9.56
CA LEU A 181 -5.07 -2.09 10.17
C LEU A 181 -4.32 -1.93 11.51
N GLU A 182 -3.70 -2.99 12.05
CA GLU A 182 -2.73 -2.89 13.15
C GLU A 182 -1.36 -2.38 12.66
N ILE A 183 -1.12 -2.40 11.34
CA ILE A 183 0.05 -1.81 10.70
C ILE A 183 -0.30 -0.37 10.29
N PRO A 184 0.64 0.60 10.36
CA PRO A 184 0.39 1.93 9.82
C PRO A 184 0.03 1.88 8.32
N VAL A 185 -1.17 2.32 7.98
CA VAL A 185 -1.75 2.38 6.63
C VAL A 185 -2.03 3.85 6.28
N ASN A 186 -1.48 4.32 5.16
CA ASN A 186 -1.80 5.67 4.70
C ASN A 186 -3.20 5.71 4.07
N TYR A 187 -3.49 4.84 3.11
CA TYR A 187 -4.77 4.82 2.40
C TYR A 187 -5.34 3.43 2.27
N PHE A 188 -6.62 3.28 2.62
CA PHE A 188 -7.36 2.04 2.41
C PHE A 188 -8.32 2.17 1.22
N ASP A 189 -8.16 1.33 0.20
CA ASP A 189 -9.05 1.25 -0.96
C ASP A 189 -10.23 0.31 -0.67
N LEU A 190 -11.41 0.91 -0.53
CA LEU A 190 -12.67 0.21 -0.28
C LEU A 190 -13.40 -0.19 -1.56
N SER A 191 -12.84 0.07 -2.75
CA SER A 191 -13.50 -0.20 -4.03
C SER A 191 -13.89 -1.68 -4.21
N ARG A 192 -13.24 -2.60 -3.51
CA ARG A 192 -13.53 -4.05 -3.58
C ARG A 192 -14.58 -4.52 -2.57
N PHE A 193 -15.05 -3.66 -1.67
CA PHE A 193 -16.01 -4.03 -0.62
C PHE A 193 -17.44 -3.73 -1.09
N TYR A 194 -18.10 -4.76 -1.61
CA TYR A 194 -19.50 -4.69 -2.02
C TYR A 194 -20.43 -5.04 -0.83
N LYS A 195 -20.89 -4.01 -0.10
CA LYS A 195 -21.98 -4.04 0.92
C LYS A 195 -21.61 -4.47 2.36
N LYS A 196 -22.31 -3.83 3.32
CA LYS A 196 -22.64 -4.25 4.70
C LYS A 196 -21.56 -5.04 5.45
N ASP A 197 -20.50 -4.34 5.84
CA ASP A 197 -19.70 -4.83 6.95
C ASP A 197 -19.57 -3.72 7.98
N ALA A 198 -20.58 -3.59 8.83
CA ALA A 198 -20.55 -2.64 9.95
C ALA A 198 -19.28 -2.84 10.79
N SER A 199 -18.81 -4.09 10.90
CA SER A 199 -17.56 -4.42 11.59
C SER A 199 -16.33 -3.76 10.94
N LEU A 200 -16.28 -3.65 9.61
CA LEU A 200 -15.19 -2.99 8.89
C LEU A 200 -15.09 -1.50 9.24
N VAL A 201 -16.24 -0.83 9.32
CA VAL A 201 -16.31 0.59 9.71
C VAL A 201 -15.75 0.77 11.12
N ASP A 202 -16.15 -0.10 12.06
CA ASP A 202 -15.66 -0.04 13.43
C ASP A 202 -14.13 -0.23 13.48
N HIS A 203 -13.59 -1.21 12.74
CA HIS A 203 -12.14 -1.42 12.65
C HIS A 203 -11.39 -0.23 12.04
N MET A 204 -11.96 0.40 10.99
CA MET A 204 -11.39 1.59 10.39
C MET A 204 -11.37 2.77 11.35
N VAL A 205 -12.48 3.04 12.03
CA VAL A 205 -12.61 4.12 13.01
C VAL A 205 -11.61 3.92 14.16
N GLU A 206 -11.48 2.69 14.67
CA GLU A 206 -10.49 2.37 15.71
C GLU A 206 -9.04 2.54 15.22
N ALA A 207 -8.75 2.15 13.97
CA ALA A 207 -7.43 2.37 13.39
C ALA A 207 -7.12 3.87 13.20
N MET A 208 -8.10 4.68 12.82
CA MET A 208 -7.95 6.14 12.72
C MET A 208 -7.75 6.79 14.09
N LYS A 209 -8.51 6.38 15.11
CA LYS A 209 -8.34 6.83 16.51
C LYS A 209 -6.91 6.59 17.01
N LYS A 210 -6.33 5.44 16.64
CA LYS A 210 -4.94 5.07 16.98
C LYS A 210 -3.90 5.76 16.10
N GLY A 211 -4.31 6.54 15.09
CA GLY A 211 -3.42 7.17 14.10
C GLY A 211 -2.76 6.16 13.15
N LEU A 212 -3.26 4.93 13.09
CA LEU A 212 -2.75 3.87 12.22
C LEU A 212 -3.33 3.94 10.81
N LEU A 213 -4.57 4.41 10.65
CA LEU A 213 -5.17 4.65 9.33
C LEU A 213 -5.28 6.17 9.08
N ARG A 214 -4.69 6.67 7.99
CA ARG A 214 -4.74 8.11 7.69
C ARG A 214 -5.89 8.54 6.78
N GLY A 215 -6.36 7.63 5.93
CA GLY A 215 -7.42 7.91 4.97
C GLY A 215 -7.91 6.66 4.24
N TRP A 216 -8.94 6.82 3.44
CA TRP A 216 -9.49 5.76 2.60
C TRP A 216 -10.03 6.37 1.30
N GLN A 217 -10.21 5.51 0.31
CA GLN A 217 -10.83 5.86 -0.96
C GLN A 217 -11.90 4.83 -1.33
N SER A 218 -12.97 5.27 -1.98
CA SER A 218 -13.92 4.37 -2.64
C SER A 218 -14.15 4.87 -4.05
N ARG A 219 -13.63 4.12 -5.04
CA ARG A 219 -13.74 4.49 -6.46
C ARG A 219 -15.12 4.22 -7.05
N TYR A 220 -15.91 3.36 -6.40
CA TYR A 220 -17.26 3.03 -6.84
C TYR A 220 -18.26 3.66 -5.87
N THR A 221 -18.63 4.91 -6.16
CA THR A 221 -19.60 5.69 -5.38
C THR A 221 -21.04 5.24 -5.59
N THR A 222 -21.28 4.23 -6.42
CA THR A 222 -22.62 3.85 -6.90
C THR A 222 -23.28 2.66 -6.19
N PHE A 223 -22.61 1.94 -5.27
CA PHE A 223 -23.17 0.65 -4.80
C PHE A 223 -23.17 0.36 -3.29
N ALA A 224 -22.68 1.24 -2.42
CA ALA A 224 -22.96 1.09 -0.99
C ALA A 224 -24.32 1.75 -0.66
N PRO A 225 -25.18 1.14 0.18
CA PRO A 225 -26.38 1.82 0.66
C PRO A 225 -25.97 3.11 1.38
N TYR A 226 -26.61 4.22 1.03
CA TYR A 226 -26.36 5.58 1.54
C TYR A 226 -26.10 5.64 3.06
N TYR A 227 -26.89 4.90 3.84
CA TYR A 227 -26.83 4.85 5.30
C TYR A 227 -25.49 4.38 5.89
N ASP A 228 -24.82 3.38 5.29
CA ASP A 228 -23.54 2.88 5.83
C ASP A 228 -22.40 3.88 5.55
N GLN A 229 -22.50 4.61 4.42
CA GLN A 229 -21.55 5.68 4.09
C GLN A 229 -21.73 6.87 5.02
N GLU A 230 -22.97 7.27 5.28
CA GLU A 230 -23.30 8.36 6.19
C GLU A 230 -22.84 8.04 7.62
N LYS A 231 -23.09 6.81 8.12
CA LYS A 231 -22.61 6.39 9.45
C LYS A 231 -21.08 6.45 9.56
N MET A 232 -20.36 5.97 8.54
CA MET A 232 -18.90 6.03 8.50
C MET A 232 -18.41 7.48 8.43
N LEU A 233 -19.03 8.30 7.58
CA LEU A 233 -18.72 9.72 7.46
C LEU A 233 -18.93 10.46 8.78
N SER A 234 -20.09 10.29 9.42
CA SER A 234 -20.43 10.89 10.72
C SER A 234 -19.45 10.45 11.80
N SER A 235 -19.13 9.15 11.89
CA SER A 235 -18.19 8.64 12.90
C SER A 235 -16.78 9.24 12.74
N VAL A 236 -16.35 9.48 11.51
CA VAL A 236 -15.04 10.08 11.24
C VAL A 236 -15.08 11.61 11.40
N MET A 237 -16.18 12.27 11.03
CA MET A 237 -16.39 13.70 11.31
C MET A 237 -16.38 13.98 12.82
N ASP A 238 -17.03 13.11 13.61
CA ASP A 238 -17.01 13.19 15.07
C ASP A 238 -15.60 13.03 15.63
N LEU A 239 -14.87 12.03 15.14
CA LEU A 239 -13.48 11.76 15.54
C LEU A 239 -12.55 12.94 15.26
N HIS A 240 -12.80 13.66 14.16
CA HIS A 240 -11.95 14.74 13.69
C HIS A 240 -12.66 16.09 13.71
N SER A 241 -13.56 16.30 14.67
CA SER A 241 -14.38 17.51 14.81
C SER A 241 -13.57 18.83 14.83
N VAL A 242 -12.31 18.79 15.27
CA VAL A 242 -11.42 19.97 15.32
C VAL A 242 -10.59 20.11 14.04
N HIS A 243 -10.17 19.00 13.43
CA HIS A 243 -9.31 18.96 12.24
C HIS A 243 -9.65 17.73 11.39
N PRO A 244 -10.70 17.77 10.55
CA PRO A 244 -11.06 16.67 9.67
C PRO A 244 -9.86 16.27 8.81
N PRO A 245 -9.65 14.96 8.54
CA PRO A 245 -8.63 14.49 7.62
C PRO A 245 -8.71 15.34 6.36
N LYS A 246 -7.59 15.97 6.00
CA LYS A 246 -7.52 16.86 4.84
C LYS A 246 -7.96 16.15 3.54
N TYR A 247 -7.99 14.83 3.55
CA TYR A 247 -8.31 13.98 2.41
C TYR A 247 -9.38 12.95 2.81
N PHE A 248 -10.61 13.41 2.92
CA PHE A 248 -11.78 12.57 2.66
C PHE A 248 -11.91 12.40 1.16
N TRP A 249 -11.50 11.25 0.63
CA TRP A 249 -11.82 10.90 -0.77
C TRP A 249 -13.20 10.27 -0.82
N TYR A 250 -14.18 11.12 -0.51
CA TYR A 250 -15.58 10.94 -0.89
C TYR A 250 -15.79 11.74 -2.17
N ASP A 251 -16.66 11.27 -3.06
CA ASP A 251 -17.05 12.02 -4.26
C ASP A 251 -17.49 13.43 -3.84
N ARG A 252 -16.65 14.44 -4.12
CA ARG A 252 -16.89 15.83 -3.70
C ARG A 252 -18.24 16.33 -4.20
N SER A 253 -18.74 15.80 -5.32
CA SER A 253 -20.05 16.15 -5.87
C SER A 253 -21.22 15.75 -4.96
N LYS A 254 -21.01 14.79 -4.04
CA LYS A 254 -22.01 14.33 -3.07
C LYS A 254 -21.92 15.02 -1.70
N LEU A 255 -20.83 15.73 -1.42
CA LEU A 255 -20.71 16.56 -0.20
C LEU A 255 -21.33 17.94 -0.39
N SER A 256 -21.38 18.44 -1.63
CA SER A 256 -21.96 19.75 -1.95
C SER A 256 -23.48 19.82 -1.90
N SER A 257 -24.18 18.71 -1.67
CA SER A 257 -25.64 18.71 -1.50
C SER A 257 -26.10 19.02 -0.07
N ASP A 258 -25.20 18.93 0.92
CA ASP A 258 -25.54 19.03 2.35
C ASP A 258 -24.74 20.11 3.13
N ILE A 259 -24.09 21.06 2.43
CA ILE A 259 -23.48 22.26 3.03
C ILE A 259 -24.06 23.52 2.40
#